data_AF-A0A3C0ZWK9-F1
#
_entry.id   AF-A0A3C0ZWK9-F1
#
_cell.length_a   1.000
_cell.length_b   1.000
_cell.length_c   1.000
_cell.angle_alpha   90.00
_cell.angle_beta   90.00
_cell.angle_gamma   90.00
#
_symmetry.space_group_name_H-M   'P 1'
#
loop_
_entity.id
_entity.type
_entity.pdbx_description
1 polymer ?
#
loop_
_entity_poly.entity_id
_entity_poly.type
_entity_poly.pdbx_seq_one_letter_code
_entity_poly.pdbx_strand_id
1 'polypeptide(L)' 'LEIAEPEIKFDSLEEMILEVLSPEDGMHLERIIEQVNNIPAERKTFAGSFGLTRVIPCLLRLKTDGRVEETSAGYFRKTR' A
#
# COMPACT_ATOMS: atom_id res chain seq x y z
N LEU A 1 7.69 24.38 -22.74
CA LEU A 1 7.20 22.99 -22.64
C LEU A 1 7.40 22.57 -21.21
N GLU A 2 6.40 22.79 -20.35
CA GLU A 2 6.37 22.12 -19.05
C GLU A 2 6.21 20.64 -19.35
N ILE A 3 7.28 19.87 -19.14
CA ILE A 3 7.20 18.42 -19.15
C ILE A 3 6.52 18.11 -17.81
N ALA A 4 5.20 17.87 -17.84
CA ALA A 4 4.51 17.34 -16.67
C ALA A 4 5.25 16.06 -16.28
N GLU A 5 5.77 16.00 -15.05
CA GLU A 5 6.37 14.79 -14.53
C GLU A 5 5.37 13.65 -14.69
N PRO A 6 5.78 12.46 -15.17
CA PRO A 6 4.87 11.35 -15.33
C PRO A 6 4.25 11.02 -13.98
N GLU A 7 2.95 11.23 -13.87
CA GLU A 7 2.20 10.87 -12.68
C GLU A 7 2.32 9.36 -12.46
N ILE A 8 2.91 8.95 -11.34
CA ILE A 8 3.07 7.54 -11.00
C ILE A 8 1.68 6.92 -10.87
N LYS A 9 1.37 5.99 -11.77
CA LYS A 9 0.14 5.21 -11.73
C LYS A 9 0.41 3.85 -11.13
N PHE A 10 -0.30 3.52 -10.07
CA PHE A 10 -0.25 2.21 -9.44
C PHE A 10 -1.07 1.21 -10.25
N ASP A 11 -0.45 0.08 -10.56
CA ASP A 11 -1.09 -1.01 -11.32
C ASP A 11 -1.63 -2.14 -10.45
N SER A 12 -1.23 -2.15 -9.18
CA SER A 12 -1.58 -3.22 -8.26
C SER A 12 -1.82 -2.72 -6.83
N LEU A 13 -2.58 -3.51 -6.06
CA LEU A 13 -2.76 -3.30 -4.62
C LEU A 13 -1.41 -3.35 -3.88
N GLU A 14 -0.47 -4.14 -4.38
CA GLU A 14 0.85 -4.32 -3.79
C GLU A 14 1.64 -3.01 -3.80
N GLU A 15 1.74 -2.36 -4.96
CA GLU A 15 2.40 -1.07 -5.09
C GLU A 15 1.72 0.00 -4.23
N MET A 16 0.39 -0.01 -4.13
CA MET A 16 -0.34 0.92 -3.28
C MET A 16 -0.04 0.72 -1.79
N ILE A 17 0.01 -0.53 -1.31
CA ILE A 17 0.41 -0.83 0.07
C ILE A 17 1.86 -0.39 0.31
N LEU A 18 2.74 -0.66 -0.66
CA LEU A 18 4.13 -0.22 -0.66
C LEU A 18 4.31 1.26 -1.02
N GLU A 19 3.27 2.04 -1.25
CA GLU A 19 3.36 3.50 -1.25
C GLU A 19 3.07 3.99 0.17
N VAL A 20 1.96 3.55 0.75
CA VAL A 20 1.44 4.10 2.02
C VAL A 20 2.23 3.70 3.26
N LEU A 21 2.90 2.54 3.25
CA LEU A 21 3.67 2.09 4.41
C LEU A 21 4.95 2.92 4.59
N SER A 22 5.29 3.26 5.84
CA SER A 22 6.59 3.85 6.18
C SER A 22 7.59 2.74 6.53
N PRO A 23 8.90 2.92 6.28
CA PRO A 23 9.94 2.05 6.84
C PRO A 23 10.27 2.40 8.31
N GLU A 24 9.90 3.59 8.78
CA GLU A 24 10.24 4.10 10.12
C GLU A 24 9.18 3.68 11.14
N ASP A 25 7.91 3.89 10.80
CA ASP A 25 6.77 3.67 11.68
C ASP A 25 5.88 2.53 11.20
N GLY A 26 5.48 1.67 12.13
CA GLY A 26 4.44 0.67 11.90
C GLY A 26 3.06 1.31 11.74
N MET A 27 2.33 0.91 10.70
CA MET A 27 0.97 1.37 10.42
C MET A 27 -0.05 0.27 10.74
N HIS A 28 -1.11 0.62 11.47
CA HIS A 28 -2.20 -0.31 11.77
C HIS A 28 -3.00 -0.68 10.52
N LEU A 29 -3.47 -1.92 10.43
CA LEU A 29 -4.21 -2.48 9.29
C LEU A 29 -5.37 -1.59 8.80
N GLU A 30 -6.18 -1.07 9.72
CA GLU A 30 -7.31 -0.20 9.36
C GLU A 30 -6.85 1.10 8.68
N ARG A 31 -5.73 1.66 9.15
CA ARG A 31 -5.12 2.86 8.56
C ARG A 31 -4.53 2.57 7.18
N ILE A 32 -3.91 1.39 7.00
CA ILE A 32 -3.43 0.95 5.68
C ILE A 32 -4.58 0.90 4.68
N ILE A 33 -5.70 0.27 5.06
CA ILE A 33 -6.90 0.18 4.23
C ILE A 33 -7.42 1.57 3.87
N GLU A 34 -7.53 2.46 4.85
CA GLU A 34 -7.96 3.84 4.63
C GLU A 34 -7.05 4.58 3.64
N GLN A 35 -5.73 4.52 3.84
CA GLN A 35 -4.75 5.20 2.98
C GLN A 35 -4.77 4.66 1.55
N VAL A 36 -4.81 3.34 1.36
CA VAL A 36 -4.92 2.70 0.03
C VAL A 36 -6.18 3.15 -0.70
N ASN A 37 -7.31 3.24 0.01
CA ASN A 37 -8.56 3.69 -0.60
C ASN A 37 -8.55 5.19 -0.92
N ASN A 38 -7.86 6.00 -0.11
CA ASN A 38 -7.70 7.45 -0.30
C ASN A 38 -6.68 7.84 -1.38
N ILE A 39 -5.91 6.90 -1.94
CA ILE A 39 -5.09 7.20 -3.13
C ILE A 39 -6.02 7.76 -4.23
N PRO A 40 -5.67 8.88 -4.88
CA PRO A 40 -6.50 9.46 -5.93
C PRO A 40 -6.71 8.52 -7.13
N ALA A 41 -7.85 8.62 -7.82
CA ALA A 41 -8.20 7.71 -8.91
C ALA A 41 -7.30 7.90 -10.14
N GLU A 42 -6.84 9.12 -10.38
CA GLU A 42 -5.87 9.49 -11.41
C GLU A 42 -4.52 8.78 -11.27
N ARG A 43 -4.15 8.40 -10.04
CA ARG A 43 -2.96 7.61 -9.70
C ARG A 43 -3.20 6.10 -9.70
N LYS A 44 -4.38 5.62 -10.12
CA LYS A 44 -4.70 4.18 -10.22
C LYS A 44 -5.02 3.82 -11.67
N THR A 45 -4.59 2.64 -12.10
CA THR A 45 -4.96 2.10 -13.42
C THR A 45 -6.31 1.36 -13.40
N PHE A 46 -6.88 1.13 -12.22
CA PHE A 46 -8.13 0.40 -12.04
C PHE A 46 -9.08 1.16 -11.10
N ALA A 47 -10.39 0.97 -11.32
CA ALA A 47 -11.43 1.49 -10.46
C ALA A 47 -11.77 0.45 -9.38
N GLY A 48 -11.53 0.75 -8.11
CA GLY A 48 -11.92 -0.13 -7.02
C GLY A 48 -11.47 0.34 -5.64
N SER A 49 -12.24 -0.09 -4.63
CA SER A 49 -11.84 -0.02 -3.23
C SER A 49 -11.41 -1.40 -2.73
N PHE A 50 -10.53 -1.42 -1.74
CA PHE A 50 -9.99 -2.64 -1.14
C PHE A 50 -10.39 -2.72 0.33
N GLY A 51 -11.00 -3.85 0.72
CA GLY A 51 -11.28 -4.18 2.12
C GLY A 51 -10.29 -5.20 2.69
N LEU A 52 -10.54 -5.62 3.94
CA LEU A 52 -9.72 -6.60 4.68
C LEU A 52 -9.44 -7.87 3.88
N THR A 53 -10.44 -8.39 3.16
CA THR A 53 -10.35 -9.64 2.38
C THR A 53 -9.35 -9.57 1.23
N ARG A 54 -8.95 -8.36 0.80
CA ARG A 54 -7.91 -8.16 -0.22
C ARG A 54 -6.61 -7.65 0.36
N VAL A 55 -6.68 -6.75 1.35
CA VAL A 55 -5.48 -6.14 1.96
C VAL A 55 -4.70 -7.14 2.82
N ILE A 56 -5.36 -7.95 3.66
CA ILE A 56 -4.67 -8.92 4.53
C ILE A 56 -3.88 -9.94 3.72
N PRO A 57 -4.47 -10.65 2.72
CA PRO A 57 -3.68 -11.60 1.92
C PRO A 57 -2.52 -10.93 1.18
N CYS A 58 -2.68 -9.67 0.76
CA CYS A 58 -1.60 -8.93 0.10
C CYS A 58 -0.45 -8.61 1.07
N LEU A 59 -0.75 -8.12 2.28
CA LEU A 59 0.24 -7.88 3.34
C LEU A 59 0.98 -9.16 3.74
N LEU A 60 0.26 -10.28 3.87
CA LEU A 60 0.87 -11.57 4.22
C LEU A 60 1.83 -12.06 3.13
N ARG A 61 1.48 -11.90 1.84
CA ARG A 61 2.40 -12.21 0.73
C ARG A 61 3.65 -11.32 0.78
N LEU A 62 3.46 -10.00 0.90
CA LEU A 62 4.57 -9.05 1.04
C LEU A 62 5.48 -9.35 2.23
N LYS A 63 4.91 -9.88 3.32
CA LYS A 63 5.66 -10.38 4.49
C LYS A 63 6.45 -11.64 4.18
N THR A 64 5.86 -12.60 3.47
CA THR A 64 6.58 -13.80 2.99
C THR A 64 7.73 -13.43 2.03
N ASP A 65 7.53 -12.41 1.20
CA ASP A 65 8.54 -11.91 0.26
C ASP A 65 9.62 -11.04 0.94
N GLY A 66 9.50 -10.78 2.24
CA GLY A 66 10.45 -9.99 3.03
C GLY A 66 10.40 -8.49 2.80
N ARG A 67 9.38 -7.98 2.10
CA ARG A 67 9.22 -6.54 1.76
C ARG A 67 8.47 -5.74 2.82
N VAL A 68 7.70 -6.42 3.64
CA VAL A 68 6.95 -5.86 4.76
C VAL A 68 7.21 -6.72 5.99
N GLU A 69 7.26 -6.12 7.17
CA GLU A 69 7.27 -6.86 8.43
C GLU A 69 6.11 -6.42 9.32
N GLU A 70 5.65 -7.36 10.16
CA GLU A 70 4.64 -7.09 11.17
C GLU A 70 5.34 -6.84 12.52
N THR A 71 5.33 -5.60 12.98
CA THR A 71 6.07 -5.17 14.19
C THR A 71 5.33 -5.53 15.48
N SER A 72 4.00 -5.57 15.41
CA SER A 72 3.09 -5.96 16.48
C SER A 72 1.75 -6.35 15.86
N ALA A 73 0.84 -6.95 16.64
CA ALA A 73 -0.41 -7.48 16.12
C ALA A 73 -1.19 -6.42 15.30
N GLY A 74 -1.30 -6.65 13.99
CA GLY A 74 -2.00 -5.75 13.08
C GLY A 74 -1.25 -4.48 12.68
N TYR A 75 0.03 -4.32 13.04
CA TYR A 75 0.89 -3.20 12.63
C TYR A 75 1.97 -3.67 11.66
N PHE A 76 2.07 -3.01 10.52
CA PHE A 76 2.97 -3.37 9.43
C PHE A 76 3.87 -2.20 9.04
N ARG A 77 5.12 -2.47 8.65
CA ARG A 77 6.04 -1.47 8.08
C ARG A 77 6.79 -2.05 6.89
N LYS A 78 7.34 -1.18 6.03
CA LYS A 78 8.23 -1.61 4.94
C LYS A 78 9.56 -2.09 5.51
N THR A 79 10.09 -3.15 4.94
CA THR A 79 11.51 -3.48 5.08
C THR A 79 12.33 -2.46 4.30
N ARG A 80 13.54 -2.13 4.78
CA ARG A 80 14.46 -1.20 4.12
C ARG A 80 15.03 -1.75 2.82
#